data_AF-A0A952L570-F1
#
_entry.id   AF-A0A952L570-F1
#
_cell.length_a   1.000
_cell.length_b   1.000
_cell.length_c   1.000
_cell.angle_alpha   90.00
_cell.angle_beta   90.00
_cell.angle_gamma   90.00
#
_symmetry.space_group_name_H-M   'P 1'
#
loop_
_entity.id
_entity.type
_entity.pdbx_description
1 polymer ?
#
loop_
_entity_poly.entity_id
_entity_poly.type
_entity_poly.pdbx_seq_one_letter_code
_entity_poly.pdbx_strand_id
1 'polypeptide(L)'
;LLWYTVAREAQEIQPLVPALQSWWMKIHVPANFIGYGSFSLAAMVALAFLLKTATTRALVIGLVAMPVGIVCLILAVRFGATLDAATATGLNGWAYKIAGVAVFLAIAVALRGRLTERLPDLPQLDDLMYKSIALGFAFFTIATILGAFWAAEAWGGYWSWDPKETWALIVWLNYAAWLHMRLMKGLRGMASARRPCPSCAS
;
A
#
# COMPACT_ATOMS: atom_id res chain seq x y z
N LEU A 1 1.92 -14.17 23.18
CA LEU A 1 2.63 -13.21 24.04
C LEU A 1 3.54 -13.92 25.07
N LEU A 2 3.06 -14.98 25.75
CA LEU A 2 3.87 -15.80 26.67
C LEU A 2 5.07 -16.56 26.06
N TRP A 3 5.01 -16.96 24.79
CA TRP A 3 6.14 -17.61 24.11
C TRP A 3 7.31 -16.64 23.83
N TYR A 4 6.99 -15.36 23.64
CA TYR A 4 7.95 -14.32 23.27
C TYR A 4 8.87 -13.94 24.45
N THR A 5 8.44 -14.20 25.68
CA THR A 5 9.20 -13.90 26.91
C THR A 5 10.12 -15.03 27.34
N VAL A 6 9.94 -16.26 26.83
CA VAL A 6 10.70 -17.45 27.25
C VAL A 6 11.77 -17.84 26.21
N ALA A 7 11.53 -17.58 24.92
CA ALA A 7 12.42 -18.04 23.85
C ALA A 7 13.63 -17.11 23.57
N ARG A 8 13.68 -15.92 24.18
CA ARG A 8 14.83 -15.02 24.10
C ARG A 8 15.10 -14.45 25.47
N GLU A 9 16.34 -14.53 25.92
CA GLU A 9 16.93 -13.70 26.97
C GLU A 9 16.92 -12.20 26.56
N ALA A 10 15.76 -11.66 26.20
CA ALA A 10 15.54 -10.30 25.74
C ALA A 10 15.51 -9.30 26.93
N GLN A 11 16.29 -9.57 27.97
CA GLN A 11 16.48 -8.71 29.15
C GLN A 11 17.89 -8.09 29.18
N GLU A 12 18.83 -8.53 28.33
CA GLU A 12 20.01 -7.74 28.05
C GLU A 12 19.66 -6.62 27.07
N ILE A 13 19.30 -5.47 27.64
CA ILE A 13 19.19 -4.21 26.90
C ILE A 13 20.61 -3.85 26.43
N GLN A 14 20.97 -4.31 25.24
CA GLN A 14 22.03 -3.70 24.45
C GLN A 14 21.78 -2.18 24.44
N PRO A 15 22.78 -1.33 24.70
CA PRO A 15 22.56 0.11 24.74
C PRO A 15 21.91 0.54 23.43
N LEU A 16 20.73 1.18 23.51
CA LEU A 16 20.04 1.63 22.32
C LEU A 16 20.99 2.52 21.51
N VAL A 17 21.14 2.21 20.23
CA VAL A 17 21.93 3.01 19.28
C VAL A 17 21.46 4.48 19.45
N PRO A 18 22.36 5.46 19.62
CA PRO A 18 22.00 6.84 20.02
C PRO A 18 20.83 7.47 19.22
N ALA A 19 20.65 7.07 17.96
CA ALA A 19 19.57 7.50 17.09
C ALA A 19 18.14 7.20 17.62
N LEU A 20 17.94 6.19 18.48
CA LEU A 20 16.62 5.83 19.02
C LEU A 20 16.18 6.67 20.24
N GLN A 21 17.09 7.44 20.84
CA GLN A 21 16.79 8.31 21.99
C GLN A 21 16.29 9.71 21.58
N SER A 22 16.31 10.00 20.27
CA SER A 22 15.94 11.27 19.66
C SER A 22 14.46 11.63 19.87
N TRP A 23 14.18 12.92 20.12
CA TRP A 23 12.81 13.45 20.21
C TRP A 23 12.06 13.34 18.88
N TRP A 24 12.76 13.50 17.76
CA TRP A 24 12.19 13.43 16.41
C TRP A 24 11.65 12.04 16.09
N MET A 25 12.31 10.97 16.55
CA MET A 25 11.85 9.59 16.35
C MET A 25 10.49 9.35 17.03
N LYS A 26 10.29 9.90 18.24
CA LYS A 26 9.04 9.73 19.02
C LYS A 26 7.82 10.31 18.32
N ILE A 27 7.99 11.36 17.53
CA ILE A 27 6.90 11.99 16.75
C ILE A 27 6.83 11.48 15.31
N HIS A 28 7.96 11.09 14.72
CA HIS A 28 8.04 10.52 13.38
C HIS A 28 7.27 9.19 13.29
N VAL A 29 7.45 8.29 14.26
CA VAL A 29 6.83 6.96 14.22
C VAL A 29 5.30 7.01 14.26
N PRO A 30 4.65 7.75 15.18
CA PRO A 30 3.19 7.91 15.14
C PRO A 30 2.69 8.58 13.85
N ALA A 31 3.41 9.57 13.33
CA ALA A 31 3.04 10.21 12.06
C ALA A 31 3.08 9.21 10.89
N ASN A 32 4.12 8.38 10.81
CA ASN A 32 4.21 7.29 9.83
C ASN A 32 3.08 6.27 10.00
N PHE A 33 2.73 5.92 11.25
CA PHE A 33 1.65 4.99 11.52
C PHE A 33 0.31 5.47 10.96
N ILE A 34 -0.02 6.75 11.17
CA ILE A 34 -1.24 7.36 10.61
C ILE A 34 -1.17 7.42 9.09
N GLY A 35 -0.01 7.80 8.53
CA GLY A 35 0.23 7.85 7.09
C GLY A 35 0.00 6.50 6.40
N TYR A 36 0.74 5.47 6.81
CA TYR A 36 0.62 4.13 6.26
C TYR A 36 -0.74 3.48 6.53
N GLY A 37 -1.34 3.72 7.70
CA GLY A 37 -2.68 3.26 8.03
C GLY A 37 -3.72 3.84 7.06
N SER A 38 -3.63 5.13 6.76
CA SER A 38 -4.53 5.81 5.83
C SER A 38 -4.35 5.34 4.39
N PHE A 39 -3.11 5.12 3.94
CA PHE A 39 -2.86 4.53 2.61
C PHE A 39 -3.34 3.08 2.50
N SER A 40 -3.20 2.29 3.57
CA SER A 40 -3.72 0.92 3.63
C SER A 40 -5.24 0.91 3.56
N LEU A 41 -5.91 1.81 4.28
CA LEU A 41 -7.36 2.00 4.18
C LEU A 41 -7.78 2.38 2.75
N ALA A 42 -7.07 3.33 2.13
CA ALA A 42 -7.32 3.71 0.73
C ALA A 42 -7.19 2.51 -0.22
N ALA A 43 -6.18 1.67 -0.04
CA ALA A 43 -6.00 0.45 -0.85
C ALA A 43 -7.14 -0.56 -0.63
N MET A 44 -7.62 -0.73 0.60
CA MET A 44 -8.78 -1.58 0.90
C MET A 44 -10.06 -1.05 0.25
N VAL A 45 -10.29 0.26 0.30
CA VAL A 45 -11.44 0.91 -0.35
C VAL A 45 -11.33 0.82 -1.88
N ALA A 46 -10.13 0.97 -2.45
CA ALA A 46 -9.90 0.77 -3.88
C ALA A 46 -10.21 -0.67 -4.32
N LEU A 47 -9.81 -1.68 -3.52
CA LEU A 47 -10.19 -3.07 -3.76
C LEU A 47 -11.72 -3.25 -3.71
N ALA A 48 -12.38 -2.68 -2.70
CA ALA A 48 -13.84 -2.73 -2.58
C ALA A 48 -14.54 -2.07 -3.79
N PHE A 49 -14.02 -0.94 -4.27
CA PHE A 49 -14.50 -0.26 -5.47
C PHE A 49 -14.34 -1.13 -6.73
N LEU A 50 -13.18 -1.79 -6.88
CA LEU A 50 -12.93 -2.72 -8.00
C LEU A 50 -13.88 -3.92 -7.95
N LEU A 51 -14.11 -4.51 -6.77
CA LEU A 51 -15.04 -5.64 -6.63
C LEU A 51 -16.48 -5.28 -7.04
N LYS A 52 -16.89 -4.02 -6.87
CA LYS A 52 -18.23 -3.51 -7.23
C LYS A 52 -18.35 -3.12 -8.71
N THR A 53 -17.28 -2.64 -9.33
CA THR A 53 -17.32 -2.02 -10.68
C THR A 53 -16.68 -2.85 -11.79
N ALA A 54 -15.68 -3.68 -11.47
CA ALA A 54 -14.92 -4.41 -12.47
C ALA A 54 -15.62 -5.70 -12.92
N THR A 55 -15.38 -6.09 -14.17
CA THR A 55 -15.90 -7.36 -14.70
C THR A 55 -15.20 -8.55 -14.01
N THR A 56 -15.88 -9.69 -13.91
CA THR A 56 -15.32 -10.91 -13.31
C THR A 56 -14.00 -11.32 -13.96
N ARG A 57 -13.94 -11.21 -15.30
CA ARG A 57 -12.73 -11.52 -16.07
C ARG A 57 -11.58 -10.59 -15.68
N ALA A 58 -11.82 -9.27 -15.57
CA ALA A 58 -10.79 -8.32 -15.17
C ALA A 58 -10.30 -8.58 -13.73
N LEU A 59 -11.20 -8.90 -12.81
CA LEU A 59 -10.86 -9.25 -11.42
C LEU A 59 -9.98 -10.51 -11.36
N VAL A 60 -10.37 -11.58 -12.05
CA VAL A 60 -9.60 -12.84 -12.04
C VAL A 60 -8.24 -12.65 -12.70
N ILE A 61 -8.16 -11.95 -13.84
CA ILE A 61 -6.88 -11.70 -14.51
C ILE A 61 -5.97 -10.83 -13.63
N GLY A 62 -6.47 -9.69 -13.15
CA GLY A 62 -5.67 -8.70 -12.46
C GLY A 62 -5.30 -9.09 -11.03
N LEU A 63 -6.25 -9.60 -10.25
CA LEU A 63 -6.05 -9.86 -8.81
C LEU A 63 -5.63 -11.29 -8.49
N VAL A 64 -5.82 -12.25 -9.40
CA VAL A 64 -5.51 -13.67 -9.13
C VAL A 64 -4.47 -14.21 -10.11
N ALA A 65 -4.73 -14.13 -11.41
CA ALA A 65 -3.85 -14.72 -12.41
C ALA A 65 -2.47 -14.06 -12.45
N MET A 66 -2.39 -12.73 -12.28
CA MET A 66 -1.11 -12.01 -12.22
C MET A 66 -0.23 -12.44 -11.03
N PRO A 67 -0.70 -12.39 -9.77
CA PRO A 67 0.07 -12.93 -8.64
C PRO A 67 0.46 -14.40 -8.80
N VAL A 68 -0.45 -15.25 -9.30
CA VAL A 68 -0.15 -16.66 -9.56
C VAL A 68 0.92 -16.81 -10.62
N GLY A 69 0.85 -16.03 -11.70
CA GLY A 69 1.88 -16.00 -12.75
C GLY A 69 3.26 -15.61 -12.21
N ILE A 70 3.33 -14.63 -11.29
CA ILE A 70 4.57 -14.25 -10.63
C ILE A 70 5.10 -15.39 -9.76
N VAL A 71 4.25 -16.08 -9.00
CA VAL A 71 4.66 -17.26 -8.21
C VAL A 71 5.18 -18.36 -9.13
N CYS A 72 4.48 -18.65 -10.23
CA CYS A 72 4.93 -19.63 -11.22
C CYS A 72 6.30 -19.25 -11.81
N LEU A 73 6.53 -17.97 -12.10
CA LEU A 73 7.83 -17.48 -12.58
C LEU A 73 8.93 -17.66 -11.52
N ILE A 74 8.66 -17.30 -10.27
CA ILE A 74 9.60 -17.48 -9.16
C ILE A 74 9.96 -18.95 -8.99
N LEU A 75 8.96 -19.85 -9.04
CA LEU A 75 9.18 -21.29 -8.93
C LEU A 75 9.94 -21.84 -10.15
N ALA A 76 9.64 -21.35 -11.36
CA ALA A 76 10.39 -21.71 -12.56
C ALA A 76 11.87 -21.32 -12.44
N VAL A 77 12.19 -20.13 -11.93
CA VAL A 77 13.59 -19.73 -11.64
C VAL A 77 14.19 -20.58 -10.52
N ARG A 78 13.42 -20.83 -9.46
CA ARG A 78 13.85 -21.60 -8.29
C ARG A 78 14.26 -23.05 -8.64
N PHE A 79 13.58 -23.68 -9.60
CA PHE A 79 13.86 -25.06 -10.02
C PHE A 79 14.63 -25.17 -11.33
N GLY A 80 14.62 -24.12 -12.17
CA GLY A 80 15.27 -24.11 -13.48
C GLY A 80 16.69 -23.54 -13.49
N ALA A 81 17.13 -22.86 -12.42
CA ALA A 81 18.48 -22.31 -12.30
C ALA A 81 19.26 -22.95 -11.14
N THR A 82 20.58 -23.04 -11.29
CA THR A 82 21.49 -23.39 -10.19
C THR A 82 21.70 -22.16 -9.32
N LEU A 83 21.01 -22.09 -8.18
CA LEU A 83 21.04 -20.97 -7.25
C LEU A 83 21.76 -21.35 -5.96
N ASP A 84 22.43 -20.38 -5.33
CA ASP A 84 22.94 -20.55 -3.98
C ASP A 84 21.80 -20.70 -2.96
N ALA A 85 22.12 -21.25 -1.78
CA ALA A 85 21.12 -21.57 -0.76
C ALA A 85 20.39 -20.32 -0.21
N ALA A 86 21.06 -19.16 -0.13
CA ALA A 86 20.46 -17.94 0.39
C ALA A 86 19.45 -17.38 -0.60
N THR A 87 19.81 -17.32 -1.89
CA THR A 87 18.90 -16.90 -2.97
C THR A 87 17.72 -17.86 -3.09
N ALA A 88 17.95 -19.16 -3.04
CA ALA A 88 16.89 -20.18 -3.07
C ALA A 88 15.89 -20.03 -1.91
N THR A 89 16.38 -19.75 -0.70
CA THR A 89 15.54 -19.52 0.48
C THR A 89 14.77 -18.21 0.35
N GLY A 90 15.41 -17.15 -0.16
CA GLY A 90 14.77 -15.87 -0.45
C GLY A 90 13.61 -16.02 -1.43
N LEU A 91 13.83 -16.69 -2.57
CA LEU A 91 12.78 -16.94 -3.57
C LEU A 91 11.61 -17.73 -2.99
N ASN A 92 11.86 -18.77 -2.19
CA ASN A 92 10.80 -19.52 -1.52
C ASN A 92 9.98 -18.61 -0.58
N GLY A 93 10.66 -17.77 0.21
CA GLY A 93 10.00 -16.82 1.11
C GLY A 93 9.11 -15.81 0.36
N TRP A 94 9.57 -15.29 -0.78
CA TRP A 94 8.78 -14.41 -1.64
C TRP A 94 7.61 -15.14 -2.28
N ALA A 95 7.82 -16.36 -2.79
CA ALA A 95 6.76 -17.19 -3.38
C ALA A 95 5.62 -17.42 -2.36
N TYR A 96 5.94 -17.77 -1.11
CA TYR A 96 4.91 -17.99 -0.08
C TYR A 96 4.13 -16.73 0.26
N LYS A 97 4.80 -15.57 0.39
CA LYS A 97 4.12 -14.28 0.67
C LYS A 97 3.17 -13.91 -0.46
N ILE A 98 3.62 -14.01 -1.71
CA ILE A 98 2.79 -13.68 -2.88
C ILE A 98 1.66 -14.69 -3.04
N ALA A 99 1.90 -15.99 -2.83
CA ALA A 99 0.86 -17.01 -2.85
C ALA A 99 -0.21 -16.75 -1.78
N GLY A 100 0.18 -16.35 -0.56
CA GLY A 100 -0.76 -15.96 0.48
C GLY A 100 -1.67 -14.80 0.07
N VAL A 101 -1.08 -13.75 -0.55
CA VAL A 101 -1.86 -12.63 -1.11
C VAL A 101 -2.77 -13.08 -2.25
N ALA A 102 -2.28 -13.93 -3.15
CA ALA A 102 -3.07 -14.46 -4.26
C ALA A 102 -4.29 -15.26 -3.77
N VAL A 103 -4.12 -16.08 -2.74
CA VAL A 103 -5.20 -16.83 -2.10
C VAL A 103 -6.21 -15.89 -1.45
N PHE A 104 -5.73 -14.89 -0.69
CA PHE A 104 -6.61 -13.87 -0.10
C PHE A 104 -7.45 -13.14 -1.16
N LEU A 105 -6.82 -12.70 -2.25
CA LEU A 105 -7.50 -12.00 -3.34
C LEU A 105 -8.46 -12.93 -4.09
N ALA A 106 -8.11 -14.21 -4.31
CA ALA A 106 -8.99 -15.19 -4.91
C ALA A 106 -10.24 -15.43 -4.06
N ILE A 107 -10.08 -15.53 -2.73
CA ILE A 107 -11.21 -15.63 -1.80
C ILE A 107 -12.07 -14.37 -1.86
N ALA A 108 -11.47 -13.18 -1.88
CA ALA A 108 -12.20 -11.91 -2.00
C ALA A 108 -13.02 -11.84 -3.30
N VAL A 109 -12.46 -12.30 -4.44
CA VAL A 109 -13.16 -12.38 -5.72
C VAL A 109 -14.27 -13.44 -5.71
N ALA A 110 -14.04 -14.60 -5.08
CA ALA A 110 -15.05 -15.66 -4.95
C ALA A 110 -16.22 -15.23 -4.06
N LEU A 111 -15.94 -14.50 -2.98
CA LEU A 111 -16.95 -13.98 -2.04
C LEU A 111 -17.55 -12.64 -2.49
N ARG A 112 -17.24 -12.15 -3.69
CA ARG A 112 -17.58 -10.79 -4.12
C ARG A 112 -19.04 -10.44 -3.93
N GLY A 113 -19.99 -11.36 -4.22
CA GLY A 113 -21.43 -11.07 -4.15
C GLY A 113 -21.84 -10.67 -2.73
N ARG A 114 -21.44 -11.48 -1.75
CA ARG A 114 -21.68 -11.22 -0.33
C ARG A 114 -20.97 -9.96 0.17
N LEU A 115 -19.76 -9.69 -0.34
CA LEU A 115 -19.01 -8.50 0.05
C LEU A 115 -19.67 -7.23 -0.51
N THR A 116 -20.07 -7.24 -1.79
CA THR A 116 -20.63 -6.06 -2.46
C THR A 116 -21.99 -5.64 -1.94
N GLU A 117 -22.79 -6.57 -1.40
CA GLU A 117 -24.09 -6.27 -0.78
C GLU A 117 -23.98 -5.40 0.48
N ARG A 118 -22.85 -5.49 1.21
CA ARG A 118 -22.60 -4.70 2.43
C ARG A 118 -21.82 -3.42 2.18
N LEU A 119 -21.33 -3.21 0.95
CA LEU A 119 -20.50 -2.07 0.63
C LEU A 119 -21.35 -0.81 0.40
N PRO A 120 -20.91 0.35 0.91
CA PRO A 120 -21.50 1.65 0.60
C PRO A 120 -21.58 1.95 -0.90
N ASP A 121 -22.29 3.02 -1.27
CA ASP A 121 -22.42 3.43 -2.66
C ASP A 121 -21.11 3.96 -3.24
N LEU A 122 -20.99 3.91 -4.59
CA LEU A 122 -19.76 4.29 -5.30
C LEU A 122 -19.27 5.70 -4.95
N PRO A 123 -20.13 6.74 -4.82
CA PRO A 123 -19.67 8.07 -4.42
C PRO A 123 -19.10 8.10 -3.00
N GLN A 124 -19.63 7.30 -2.08
CA GLN A 124 -19.13 7.22 -0.70
C GLN A 124 -17.78 6.52 -0.65
N LEU A 125 -17.60 5.46 -1.43
CA LEU A 125 -16.31 4.78 -1.56
C LEU A 125 -15.24 5.71 -2.16
N ASP A 126 -15.60 6.48 -3.18
CA ASP A 126 -14.67 7.43 -3.80
C ASP A 126 -14.30 8.60 -2.85
N ASP A 127 -15.26 9.14 -2.11
CA ASP A 127 -15.02 10.17 -1.09
C ASP A 127 -14.15 9.64 0.06
N LEU A 128 -14.43 8.42 0.55
CA LEU A 128 -13.62 7.77 1.59
C LEU A 128 -12.18 7.51 1.11
N MET A 129 -12.03 7.04 -0.13
CA MET A 129 -10.71 6.81 -0.74
C MET A 129 -9.93 8.13 -0.84
N TYR A 130 -10.57 9.20 -1.34
CA TYR A 130 -9.95 10.52 -1.44
C TYR A 130 -9.51 11.06 -0.07
N LYS A 131 -10.41 11.03 0.92
CA LYS A 131 -10.11 11.49 2.29
C LYS A 131 -8.98 10.69 2.94
N SER A 132 -8.97 9.37 2.73
CA SER A 132 -7.91 8.49 3.22
C SER A 132 -6.56 8.80 2.58
N ILE A 133 -6.51 9.00 1.25
CA ILE A 133 -5.27 9.38 0.55
C ILE A 133 -4.81 10.78 0.98
N ALA A 134 -5.71 11.75 1.10
CA ALA A 134 -5.38 13.11 1.51
C ALA A 134 -4.82 13.14 2.95
N LEU A 135 -5.45 12.41 3.88
CA LEU A 135 -4.96 12.26 5.25
C LEU A 135 -3.59 11.57 5.27
N GLY A 136 -3.46 10.46 4.54
CA GLY A 136 -2.20 9.72 4.42
C GLY A 136 -1.07 10.59 3.89
N PHE A 137 -1.33 11.36 2.83
CA PHE A 137 -0.37 12.27 2.23
C PHE A 137 0.05 13.39 3.19
N ALA A 138 -0.89 13.99 3.93
CA ALA A 138 -0.58 15.02 4.92
C ALA A 138 0.36 14.48 6.01
N PHE A 139 0.02 13.35 6.62
CA PHE A 139 0.84 12.74 7.68
C PHE A 139 2.16 12.18 7.15
N PHE A 140 2.19 11.63 5.94
CA PHE A 140 3.41 11.14 5.31
C PHE A 140 4.37 12.29 4.96
N THR A 141 3.84 13.45 4.56
CA THR A 141 4.64 14.67 4.35
C THR A 141 5.27 15.13 5.66
N ILE A 142 4.48 15.21 6.73
CA ILE A 142 4.99 15.53 8.08
C ILE A 142 6.05 14.51 8.49
N ALA A 143 5.78 13.22 8.35
CA ALA A 143 6.72 12.18 8.72
C ALA A 143 8.03 12.25 7.92
N THR A 144 7.97 12.57 6.62
CA THR A 144 9.17 12.77 5.78
C THR A 144 10.02 13.93 6.29
N ILE A 145 9.39 15.06 6.62
CA ILE A 145 10.10 16.22 7.19
C ILE A 145 10.70 15.89 8.56
N LEU A 146 9.94 15.25 9.44
CA LEU A 146 10.41 14.81 10.77
C LEU A 146 11.54 13.78 10.65
N GLY A 147 11.47 12.91 9.63
CA GLY A 147 12.51 11.94 9.31
C GLY A 147 13.82 12.62 8.89
N ALA A 148 13.75 13.72 8.14
CA ALA A 148 14.92 14.50 7.76
C ALA A 148 15.59 15.16 8.97
N PHE A 149 14.81 15.71 9.92
CA PHE A 149 15.36 16.25 11.16
C PHE A 149 16.02 15.17 12.02
N TRP A 150 15.38 14.00 12.13
CA TRP A 150 15.96 12.85 12.81
C TRP A 150 17.26 12.37 12.13
N ALA A 151 17.29 12.31 10.79
CA ALA A 151 18.46 11.91 10.03
C ALA A 151 19.64 12.88 10.25
N ALA A 152 19.37 14.18 10.35
CA ALA A 152 20.39 15.17 10.64
C ALA A 152 21.04 14.95 12.02
N GLU A 153 20.24 14.61 13.03
CA GLU A 153 20.73 14.32 14.39
C GLU A 153 21.49 12.98 14.44
N ALA A 154 20.99 11.95 13.75
CA ALA A 154 21.56 10.61 13.80
C ALA A 154 22.81 10.46 12.93
N TRP A 155 22.79 10.99 11.71
CA TRP A 155 23.73 10.69 10.63
C TRP A 155 24.49 11.93 10.14
N GLY A 156 24.21 13.11 10.68
CA GLY A 156 24.90 14.36 10.35
C GLY A 156 24.41 15.06 9.07
N GLY A 157 23.34 14.57 8.44
CA GLY A 157 22.74 15.16 7.25
C GLY A 157 21.24 14.90 7.14
N TYR A 158 20.49 15.82 6.53
CA TYR A 158 19.03 15.74 6.40
C TYR A 158 18.55 14.70 5.39
N TRP A 159 19.39 14.37 4.41
CA TRP A 159 19.07 13.47 3.31
C TRP A 159 20.35 12.87 2.72
N SER A 160 20.30 11.60 2.39
CA SER A 160 21.42 10.76 1.97
C SER A 160 21.14 9.97 0.67
N TRP A 161 19.94 10.07 0.09
CA TRP A 161 19.53 9.36 -1.14
C TRP A 161 19.66 7.83 -1.04
N ASP A 162 19.65 7.29 0.18
CA ASP A 162 19.63 5.85 0.37
C ASP A 162 18.29 5.26 -0.11
N PRO A 163 18.18 3.93 -0.26
CA PRO A 163 16.98 3.31 -0.79
C PRO A 163 15.70 3.74 -0.05
N LYS A 164 15.72 3.85 1.29
CA LYS A 164 14.50 4.17 2.06
C LYS A 164 14.01 5.60 1.79
N GLU A 165 14.93 6.56 1.71
CA GLU A 165 14.63 7.97 1.47
C GLU A 165 14.18 8.19 0.03
N THR A 166 14.89 7.58 -0.93
CA THR A 166 14.51 7.64 -2.35
C THR A 166 13.11 7.05 -2.58
N TRP A 167 12.80 5.90 -1.98
CA TRP A 167 11.46 5.31 -2.07
C TRP A 167 10.39 6.17 -1.40
N ALA A 168 10.69 6.80 -0.26
CA ALA A 168 9.77 7.73 0.39
C ALA A 168 9.44 8.90 -0.55
N LEU A 169 10.42 9.47 -1.23
CA LEU A 169 10.21 10.55 -2.21
C LEU A 169 9.38 10.09 -3.42
N ILE A 170 9.64 8.91 -3.98
CA ILE A 170 8.86 8.36 -5.10
C ILE A 170 7.39 8.19 -4.71
N VAL A 171 7.14 7.62 -3.52
CA VAL A 171 5.78 7.46 -2.99
C VAL A 171 5.10 8.82 -2.79
N TRP A 172 5.83 9.78 -2.21
CA TRP A 172 5.33 11.14 -2.01
C TRP A 172 4.92 11.77 -3.34
N LEU A 173 5.78 11.71 -4.37
CA LEU A 173 5.50 12.26 -5.70
C LEU A 173 4.32 11.58 -6.38
N ASN A 174 4.17 10.26 -6.24
CA ASN A 174 3.05 9.52 -6.83
C ASN A 174 1.70 9.99 -6.27
N TYR A 175 1.58 10.06 -4.94
CA TYR A 175 0.35 10.53 -4.29
C TYR A 175 0.12 12.02 -4.49
N ALA A 176 1.18 12.84 -4.49
CA ALA A 176 1.10 14.26 -4.83
C ALA A 176 0.56 14.45 -6.26
N ALA A 177 1.08 13.72 -7.23
CA ALA A 177 0.63 13.78 -8.62
C ALA A 177 -0.84 13.34 -8.75
N TRP A 178 -1.24 12.26 -8.07
CA TRP A 178 -2.63 11.80 -8.07
C TRP A 178 -3.58 12.87 -7.48
N LEU A 179 -3.26 13.42 -6.31
CA LEU A 179 -4.05 14.49 -5.67
C LEU A 179 -4.10 15.74 -6.55
N HIS A 180 -2.96 16.14 -7.11
CA HIS A 180 -2.86 17.28 -8.01
C HIS A 180 -3.74 17.11 -9.25
N MET A 181 -3.67 15.94 -9.92
CA MET A 181 -4.55 15.63 -11.05
C MET A 181 -6.03 15.67 -10.68
N ARG A 182 -6.38 15.22 -9.48
CA ARG A 182 -7.78 15.20 -9.02
C ARG A 182 -8.32 16.60 -8.73
N LEU A 183 -7.53 17.47 -8.11
CA LEU A 183 -7.87 18.88 -7.91
C LEU A 183 -8.01 19.63 -9.24
N MET A 184 -7.09 19.38 -10.18
CA MET A 184 -7.14 19.99 -11.52
C MET A 184 -8.31 19.49 -12.38
N LYS A 185 -8.71 18.23 -12.25
CA LYS A 185 -9.90 17.68 -12.94
C LYS A 185 -11.22 18.20 -12.37
N GLY A 186 -11.26 18.56 -11.08
CA GLY A 186 -12.40 19.26 -10.46
C GLY A 186 -12.73 20.60 -11.11
N LEU A 187 -11.77 21.22 -11.82
CA LEU A 187 -11.96 22.45 -12.60
C LEU A 187 -12.48 22.21 -14.04
N ARG A 188 -12.75 20.96 -14.45
CA ARG A 188 -13.24 20.62 -15.81
C ARG A 188 -14.61 19.92 -15.84
N GLY A 189 -15.41 20.08 -14.79
CA GLY A 189 -16.77 19.55 -14.66
C GLY A 189 -17.85 20.21 -15.53
N MET A 190 -17.61 20.40 -16.83
CA MET A 190 -18.69 20.67 -17.81
C MET A 190 -18.62 19.82 -19.09
N ALA A 191 -17.66 18.90 -19.24
CA ALA A 191 -17.59 18.04 -20.41
C ALA A 191 -17.72 16.56 -20.01
N SER A 192 -18.97 16.07 -20.08
CA SER A 192 -19.42 14.67 -20.26
C SER A 192 -20.63 14.27 -19.39
N ALA A 193 -21.57 15.18 -19.22
CA ALA A 193 -22.96 14.75 -19.01
C ALA A 193 -23.49 14.20 -20.35
N ARG A 194 -23.23 12.92 -20.64
CA ARG A 194 -24.10 12.16 -21.55
C ARG A 194 -25.42 11.97 -20.81
N ARG A 195 -26.26 13.00 -20.82
CA ARG A 195 -27.68 12.86 -20.50
C ARG A 195 -28.26 11.89 -21.54
N PRO A 196 -28.90 10.79 -21.15
CA PRO A 196 -29.73 10.04 -22.08
C PRO A 196 -30.82 11.00 -22.58
N CYS A 197 -30.93 11.17 -23.90
CA CYS A 197 -31.97 11.98 -24.51
C CYS A 197 -33.32 11.27 -24.32
N PRO A 198 -34.33 11.86 -23.67
CA PRO A 198 -35.64 11.28 -23.55
C PRO A 198 -36.46 11.65 -24.79
N SER A 199 -36.17 11.03 -25.94
CA SER A 199 -37.07 11.12 -27.12
C SER A 199 -36.92 9.99 -28.14
N CYS A 200 -36.11 8.96 -27.89
CA CYS A 200 -36.08 7.76 -28.74
C CYS A 200 -36.98 6.66 -28.14
N ALA A 201 -38.27 6.97 -28.03
CA ALA A 201 -39.33 6.02 -27.78
C ALA A 201 -40.60 6.57 -28.44
N SER A 202 -40.59 6.52 -29.78
CA SER A 202 -41.76 6.62 -30.65
C SER A 202 -42.07 5.21 -31.16
#